data_AF-Q16EI5-F1
#
_entry.id   AF-Q16EI5-F1
#
_cell.length_a   1.000
_cell.length_b   1.000
_cell.length_c   1.000
_cell.angle_alpha   90.00
_cell.angle_beta   90.00
_cell.angle_gamma   90.00
#
_symmetry.space_group_name_H-M   'P 1'
#
loop_
_entity.id
_entity.type
_entity.pdbx_description
1 polymer ?
#
loop_
_entity_poly.entity_id
_entity_poly.type
_entity_poly.pdbx_seq_one_letter_code
_entity_poly.pdbx_strand_id
1 'polypeptide(L)'
;MGWDCCQKGKRGMTVSVFFFGSICLSVMLAYLVFGDSTDDEGFRTLRMIAVMFRHGDRSPTEFYPNDPHRNHQWTGGLGALSEKGSQQMYNLGKNLRPRYYRLLPPNGLYSKDHMYVVSSYAERCIMSAQSFLAGFLPPLENTNPLPIPWQPAAINTIPRDRDTN
;
A
#
# COMPACT_ATOMS: atom_id res chain seq x y z
N MET A 1 -20.41 -23.24 59.94
CA MET A 1 -20.24 -21.89 59.38
C MET A 1 -19.23 -22.01 58.24
N GLY A 2 -19.68 -22.32 57.03
CA GLY A 2 -20.14 -21.34 56.04
C GLY A 2 -18.92 -20.94 55.19
N TRP A 3 -18.90 -20.92 53.87
CA TRP A 3 -19.93 -20.84 52.84
C TRP A 3 -19.37 -21.49 51.57
N ASP A 4 -20.10 -22.42 50.97
CA ASP A 4 -19.77 -22.98 49.66
C ASP A 4 -20.45 -22.09 48.59
N CYS A 5 -19.72 -21.10 48.09
CA CYS A 5 -20.24 -20.13 47.12
C CYS A 5 -20.01 -20.64 45.69
N CYS A 6 -20.89 -21.54 45.26
CA CYS A 6 -20.99 -22.02 43.89
C CYS A 6 -21.23 -20.83 42.92
N GLN A 7 -20.22 -20.42 42.14
CA GLN A 7 -20.37 -19.39 41.09
C GLN A 7 -21.19 -19.91 39.89
N LYS A 8 -22.51 -20.00 40.08
CA LYS A 8 -23.49 -20.44 39.07
C LYS A 8 -23.57 -19.54 37.82
N GLY A 9 -23.01 -18.32 37.88
CA GLY A 9 -23.10 -17.31 36.82
C GLY A 9 -22.05 -17.40 35.69
N LYS A 10 -20.91 -18.08 35.90
CA LYS A 10 -19.83 -18.12 34.89
C LYS A 10 -20.01 -19.19 33.83
N ARG A 11 -20.69 -20.31 34.15
CA ARG A 11 -20.88 -21.44 33.22
C ARG A 11 -21.68 -21.05 31.97
N GLY A 12 -22.78 -20.30 32.13
CA GLY A 12 -23.60 -19.86 31.00
C GLY A 12 -22.84 -18.90 30.07
N MET A 13 -22.09 -17.96 30.66
CA MET A 13 -21.26 -17.02 29.92
C MET A 13 -20.10 -17.72 29.18
N THR A 14 -19.47 -18.71 29.80
CA THR A 14 -18.44 -19.51 29.14
C THR A 14 -19.02 -20.29 27.94
N VAL A 15 -20.19 -20.92 28.10
CA VAL A 15 -20.85 -21.65 27.01
C VAL A 15 -21.26 -20.72 25.86
N SER A 16 -21.80 -19.52 26.16
CA SER A 16 -22.15 -18.56 25.12
C SER A 16 -20.93 -18.05 24.35
N VAL A 17 -19.80 -17.81 25.03
CA VAL A 17 -18.54 -17.39 24.38
C VAL A 17 -18.03 -18.45 23.40
N PHE A 18 -18.05 -19.73 23.77
CA PHE A 18 -17.65 -20.80 22.86
C PHE A 18 -18.61 -20.95 21.68
N PHE A 19 -19.92 -20.78 21.91
CA PHE A 19 -20.93 -20.87 20.84
C PHE A 19 -20.78 -19.73 19.82
N PHE A 20 -20.73 -18.47 20.28
CA PHE A 20 -20.54 -17.33 19.37
C PHE A 20 -19.14 -17.32 18.76
N GLY A 21 -18.11 -17.73 19.50
CA GLY A 21 -16.75 -17.89 18.96
C GLY A 21 -16.66 -18.94 17.87
N SER A 22 -17.36 -20.08 18.05
CA SER A 22 -17.50 -21.13 17.03
C SER A 22 -18.21 -20.62 15.79
N ILE A 23 -19.31 -19.87 15.95
CA ILE A 23 -20.03 -19.26 14.82
C ILE A 23 -19.11 -18.28 14.09
N CYS A 24 -18.47 -17.35 14.79
CA CYS A 24 -17.54 -16.39 14.17
C CYS A 24 -16.39 -17.09 13.44
N LEU A 25 -15.80 -18.14 14.02
CA LEU A 25 -14.74 -18.91 13.39
C LEU A 25 -15.25 -19.64 12.13
N SER A 26 -16.44 -20.25 12.20
CA SER A 26 -17.04 -20.93 11.05
C SER A 26 -17.35 -19.97 9.90
N VAL A 27 -17.86 -18.78 10.20
CA VAL A 27 -18.12 -17.73 9.20
C VAL A 27 -16.81 -17.23 8.60
N MET A 28 -15.77 -17.02 9.42
CA MET A 28 -14.46 -16.60 8.92
C MET A 28 -13.82 -17.67 8.02
N LEU A 29 -13.87 -18.95 8.42
CA LEU A 29 -13.39 -20.06 7.59
C LEU A 29 -14.18 -20.19 6.28
N ALA A 30 -15.51 -20.04 6.33
CA ALA A 30 -16.33 -20.03 5.13
C ALA A 30 -15.97 -18.85 4.20
N TYR A 31 -15.67 -17.67 4.75
CA TYR A 31 -15.19 -16.53 3.96
C TYR A 31 -13.82 -16.81 3.32
N LEU A 32 -12.88 -17.42 4.05
CA LEU A 32 -11.57 -17.79 3.50
C LEU A 32 -11.67 -18.84 2.38
N VAL A 33 -12.63 -19.78 2.48
CA VAL A 33 -12.79 -20.87 1.50
C VAL A 33 -13.63 -20.44 0.29
N PHE A 34 -14.70 -19.67 0.49
CA PHE A 34 -15.68 -19.36 -0.56
C PHE A 34 -15.66 -17.90 -1.02
N GLY A 35 -15.16 -16.97 -0.19
CA GLY A 35 -15.15 -15.53 -0.47
C GLY A 35 -14.12 -15.08 -1.51
N ASP A 36 -13.18 -15.94 -1.90
CA ASP A 36 -12.11 -15.62 -2.87
C ASP A 36 -12.55 -15.79 -4.34
N SER A 37 -13.65 -16.51 -4.59
CA SER A 37 -14.05 -16.91 -5.94
C SER A 37 -14.67 -15.78 -6.78
N THR A 38 -15.29 -14.77 -6.16
CA THR A 38 -15.88 -13.62 -6.86
C THR A 38 -14.83 -12.69 -7.47
N ASP A 39 -13.66 -12.65 -6.84
CA ASP A 39 -12.52 -11.86 -7.28
C ASP A 39 -11.93 -12.44 -8.57
N ASP A 40 -11.86 -13.76 -8.69
CA ASP A 40 -11.17 -14.41 -9.80
C ASP A 40 -11.89 -14.25 -11.15
N GLU A 41 -13.23 -14.17 -11.18
CA GLU A 41 -13.99 -13.79 -12.39
C GLU A 41 -13.91 -12.29 -12.71
N GLY A 42 -14.00 -11.43 -11.68
CA GLY A 42 -13.85 -9.98 -11.84
C GLY A 42 -12.47 -9.60 -12.38
N PHE A 43 -11.41 -10.23 -11.88
CA PHE A 43 -10.04 -10.02 -12.35
C PHE A 43 -9.77 -10.61 -13.74
N ARG A 44 -10.56 -11.57 -14.22
CA ARG A 44 -10.47 -12.07 -15.62
C ARG A 44 -11.01 -11.08 -16.64
N THR A 45 -11.97 -10.25 -16.25
CA THR A 45 -12.60 -9.27 -17.14
C THR A 45 -12.04 -7.85 -16.99
N LEU A 46 -11.26 -7.59 -15.94
CA LEU A 46 -10.61 -6.31 -15.70
C LEU A 46 -9.70 -5.93 -16.89
N ARG A 47 -9.92 -4.74 -17.47
CA ARG A 47 -9.17 -4.23 -18.63
C ARG A 47 -8.21 -3.09 -18.30
N MET A 48 -8.51 -2.31 -17.26
CA MET A 48 -7.77 -1.10 -16.91
C MET A 48 -7.90 -0.82 -15.42
N ILE A 49 -6.87 -0.24 -14.82
CA ILE A 49 -6.90 0.32 -13.47
C ILE A 49 -6.37 1.75 -13.51
N ALA A 50 -6.91 2.59 -12.64
CA ALA A 50 -6.34 3.89 -12.31
C ALA A 50 -5.96 3.86 -10.83
N VAL A 51 -4.68 4.08 -10.54
CA VAL A 51 -4.16 4.09 -9.17
C VAL A 51 -3.72 5.52 -8.85
N MET A 52 -4.43 6.16 -7.92
CA MET A 52 -4.10 7.49 -7.42
C MET A 52 -3.72 7.37 -5.95
N PHE A 53 -2.55 7.88 -5.58
CA PHE A 53 -2.07 7.87 -4.21
C PHE A 53 -1.42 9.20 -3.86
N ARG A 54 -1.42 9.51 -2.57
CA ARG A 54 -0.60 10.57 -2.00
C ARG A 54 0.85 10.10 -1.89
N HIS A 55 1.79 11.05 -1.92
CA HIS A 55 3.17 10.81 -1.53
C HIS A 55 3.28 10.12 -0.14
N GLY A 56 4.39 9.43 0.11
CA GLY A 56 4.68 8.83 1.42
C GLY A 56 4.95 9.85 2.52
N ASP A 57 5.24 9.35 3.72
CA ASP A 57 5.68 10.18 4.86
C ASP A 57 6.80 11.17 4.48
N ARG A 58 6.73 12.38 5.03
CA ARG A 58 7.62 13.50 4.67
C ARG A 58 7.89 14.42 5.86
N SER A 59 8.95 15.22 5.76
CA SER A 59 9.19 16.33 6.69
C SER A 59 8.13 17.44 6.55
N PRO A 60 7.98 18.33 7.56
CA PRO A 60 7.12 19.51 7.48
C PRO A 60 7.49 20.37 6.27
N THR A 61 6.50 21.03 5.66
CA THR A 61 6.72 21.95 4.54
C THR A 61 6.98 23.37 4.99
N GLU A 62 6.51 23.71 6.18
CA GLU A 62 6.62 25.03 6.80
C GLU A 62 6.43 24.88 8.32
N PHE A 63 6.74 25.94 9.06
CA PHE A 63 6.61 25.99 10.52
C PHE A 63 5.70 27.13 10.94
N TYR A 64 4.88 26.92 11.97
CA TYR A 64 4.13 28.00 12.61
C TYR A 64 5.07 28.90 13.45
N PRO A 65 4.67 30.13 13.83
CA PRO A 65 5.54 31.13 14.47
C PRO A 65 6.36 30.63 15.66
N ASN A 66 5.76 29.83 16.55
CA ASN A 66 6.36 29.37 17.81
C ASN A 66 6.66 27.86 17.80
N ASP A 67 6.98 27.29 16.64
CA ASP A 67 7.28 25.87 16.52
C ASP A 67 8.59 25.50 17.25
N PRO A 68 8.55 24.63 18.28
CA PRO A 68 9.75 24.24 19.03
C PRO A 68 10.75 23.46 18.18
N HIS A 69 10.34 22.93 17.03
CA HIS A 69 11.17 22.16 16.10
C HIS A 69 11.60 22.95 14.86
N ARG A 70 11.41 24.27 14.84
CA ARG A 70 11.81 25.12 13.71
C ARG A 70 13.31 25.03 13.36
N ASN A 71 14.16 24.82 14.38
CA ASN A 71 15.60 24.69 14.21
C ASN A 71 16.06 23.21 14.05
N HIS A 72 15.12 22.27 13.99
CA HIS A 72 15.44 20.86 13.77
C HIS A 72 15.99 20.65 12.35
N GLN A 73 17.08 19.89 12.26
CA GLN A 73 17.70 19.53 10.99
C GLN A 73 16.96 18.34 10.37
N TRP A 74 15.96 18.63 9.54
CA TRP A 74 15.23 17.61 8.80
C TRP A 74 16.09 17.03 7.67
N THR A 75 16.29 15.72 7.66
CA THR A 75 17.00 15.02 6.57
C THR A 75 16.31 15.33 5.23
N GLY A 76 17.09 15.83 4.25
CA GLY A 76 16.56 16.27 2.96
C GLY A 76 15.87 17.63 2.96
N GLY A 77 15.75 18.31 4.11
CA GLY A 77 15.11 19.60 4.24
C GLY A 77 13.59 19.53 4.38
N LEU A 78 12.91 20.66 4.19
CA LEU A 78 11.46 20.78 4.35
C LEU A 78 10.70 20.20 3.15
N GLY A 79 9.62 19.49 3.43
CA GLY A 79 8.77 18.84 2.44
C GLY A 79 9.42 17.67 1.70
N ALA A 80 10.57 17.19 2.17
CA ALA A 80 11.32 16.06 1.63
C ALA A 80 10.69 14.73 2.04
N LEU A 81 10.74 13.74 1.14
CA LEU A 81 10.27 12.39 1.43
C LEU A 81 11.20 11.74 2.46
N SER A 82 10.63 11.14 3.51
CA SER A 82 11.41 10.40 4.50
C SER A 82 11.74 9.00 3.99
N GLU A 83 12.73 8.34 4.59
CA GLU A 83 13.03 6.93 4.31
C GLU A 83 11.82 6.02 4.59
N LYS A 84 11.11 6.30 5.69
CA LYS A 84 9.84 5.67 6.02
C LYS A 84 8.81 5.88 4.90
N GLY A 85 8.74 7.09 4.34
CA GLY A 85 7.86 7.42 3.23
C GLY A 85 8.18 6.60 1.98
N SER A 86 9.45 6.48 1.62
CA SER A 86 9.89 5.62 0.52
C SER A 86 9.47 4.16 0.74
N GLN A 87 9.68 3.63 1.95
CA GLN A 87 9.29 2.25 2.28
C GLN A 87 7.77 2.03 2.22
N GLN A 88 6.97 3.02 2.67
CA GLN A 88 5.51 2.96 2.56
C GLN A 88 5.07 2.83 1.11
N MET A 89 5.65 3.63 0.21
CA MET A 89 5.31 3.62 -1.21
C MET A 89 5.75 2.32 -1.90
N TYR A 90 6.94 1.83 -1.57
CA TYR A 90 7.40 0.51 -2.02
C TYR A 90 6.44 -0.59 -1.59
N ASN A 91 6.04 -0.61 -0.31
CA ASN A 91 5.12 -1.61 0.21
C ASN A 91 3.73 -1.50 -0.44
N LEU A 92 3.26 -0.29 -0.71
CA LEU A 92 2.00 -0.07 -1.44
C LEU A 92 2.09 -0.73 -2.83
N GLY A 93 3.15 -0.47 -3.59
CA GLY A 93 3.36 -1.09 -4.90
C GLY A 93 3.45 -2.62 -4.80
N LYS A 94 4.25 -3.13 -3.87
CA LYS A 94 4.40 -4.56 -3.61
C LYS A 94 3.07 -5.24 -3.29
N ASN A 95 2.22 -4.61 -2.49
CA ASN A 95 0.94 -5.17 -2.09
C ASN A 95 -0.11 -5.12 -3.21
N LEU A 96 -0.05 -4.14 -4.10
CA LEU A 96 -0.98 -4.05 -5.23
C LEU A 96 -0.60 -4.96 -6.40
N ARG A 97 0.70 -5.31 -6.55
CA ARG A 97 1.17 -6.13 -7.67
C ARG A 97 0.45 -7.49 -7.79
N PRO A 98 0.29 -8.32 -6.74
CA PRO A 98 -0.40 -9.60 -6.84
C PRO A 98 -1.85 -9.48 -7.31
N ARG A 99 -2.51 -8.35 -7.02
CA ARG A 99 -3.89 -8.09 -7.42
C ARG A 99 -4.02 -7.76 -8.92
N TYR A 100 -2.99 -7.11 -9.49
CA TYR A 100 -3.06 -6.55 -10.84
C TYR A 100 -2.03 -7.10 -11.82
N TYR A 101 -1.28 -8.15 -11.45
CA TYR A 101 -0.19 -8.70 -12.27
C TYR A 101 -0.62 -9.07 -13.69
N ARG A 102 -1.88 -9.48 -13.89
CA ARG A 102 -2.45 -9.84 -15.20
C ARG A 102 -2.54 -8.67 -16.18
N LEU A 103 -2.57 -7.42 -15.68
CA LEU A 103 -2.56 -6.20 -16.49
C LEU A 103 -1.15 -5.67 -16.75
N LEU A 104 -0.14 -6.18 -16.05
CA LEU A 104 1.23 -5.73 -16.21
C LEU A 104 1.85 -6.33 -17.48
N PRO A 105 2.86 -5.69 -18.07
CA PRO A 105 3.58 -6.21 -19.23
C PRO A 105 4.05 -7.66 -18.99
N PRO A 106 3.81 -8.60 -19.93
CA PRO A 106 4.13 -10.01 -19.74
C PRO A 106 5.62 -10.30 -19.52
N ASN A 107 6.50 -9.47 -20.09
CA ASN A 107 7.95 -9.54 -19.89
C ASN A 107 8.39 -8.94 -18.54
N GLY A 108 7.45 -8.43 -17.74
CA GLY A 108 7.69 -7.77 -16.47
C GLY A 108 8.35 -6.40 -16.57
N LEU A 109 8.60 -5.89 -17.78
CA LEU A 109 9.29 -4.62 -17.99
C LEU A 109 8.33 -3.47 -18.29
N TYR A 110 8.66 -2.26 -17.86
CA TYR A 110 7.92 -1.05 -18.20
C TYR A 110 7.71 -0.93 -19.72
N SER A 111 6.46 -0.65 -20.12
CA SER A 111 6.11 -0.36 -21.50
C SER A 111 5.11 0.79 -21.53
N LYS A 112 5.42 1.83 -22.32
CA LYS A 112 4.54 2.99 -22.50
C LYS A 112 3.18 2.64 -23.11
N ASP A 113 3.09 1.48 -23.77
CA ASP A 113 1.85 1.02 -24.41
C ASP A 113 0.90 0.35 -23.40
N HIS A 114 1.42 -0.07 -22.24
CA HIS A 114 0.65 -0.77 -21.20
C HIS A 114 0.38 0.10 -19.97
N MET A 115 1.24 1.09 -19.71
CA MET A 115 1.10 1.94 -18.53
C MET A 115 1.56 3.36 -18.79
N TYR A 116 0.91 4.28 -18.08
CA TYR A 116 1.26 5.68 -18.07
C TYR A 116 1.32 6.14 -16.62
N VAL A 117 2.48 6.68 -16.22
CA VAL A 117 2.71 7.16 -14.86
C VAL A 117 2.90 8.66 -14.90
N VAL A 118 2.14 9.36 -14.05
CA VAL A 118 2.21 10.80 -13.87
C VAL A 118 2.40 11.12 -12.40
N SER A 119 3.21 12.13 -12.11
CA SER A 119 3.37 12.68 -10.78
C SER A 119 3.30 14.20 -10.83
N SER A 120 2.85 14.82 -9.75
CA SER A 120 2.99 16.27 -9.55
C SER A 120 4.48 16.65 -9.48
N TYR A 121 4.83 17.88 -9.87
CA TYR A 121 6.22 18.39 -9.88
C TYR A 121 7.00 18.26 -8.54
N ALA A 122 6.33 18.11 -7.40
CA ALA A 122 7.03 18.09 -6.10
C ALA A 122 7.95 16.87 -5.99
N GLU A 123 9.21 17.07 -5.60
CA GLU A 123 10.24 16.02 -5.54
C GLU A 123 9.78 14.80 -4.75
N ARG A 124 9.17 15.01 -3.58
CA ARG A 124 8.59 13.93 -2.76
C ARG A 124 7.58 13.05 -3.49
N CYS A 125 6.81 13.61 -4.43
CA CYS A 125 5.81 12.90 -5.19
C CYS A 125 6.47 12.09 -6.30
N ILE A 126 7.50 12.62 -6.95
CA ILE A 126 8.30 11.91 -7.96
C ILE A 126 9.01 10.73 -7.29
N MET A 127 9.69 10.96 -6.17
CA MET A 127 10.36 9.91 -5.39
C MET A 127 9.36 8.85 -4.90
N SER A 128 8.18 9.26 -4.45
CA SER A 128 7.12 8.33 -4.05
C SER A 128 6.67 7.44 -5.21
N ALA A 129 6.51 8.00 -6.41
CA ALA A 129 6.17 7.23 -7.60
C ALA A 129 7.29 6.26 -8.00
N GLN A 130 8.56 6.66 -7.88
CA GLN A 130 9.72 5.77 -8.10
C GLN A 130 9.71 4.60 -7.10
N SER A 131 9.54 4.88 -5.81
CA SER A 131 9.46 3.84 -4.77
C SER A 131 8.28 2.91 -4.99
N PHE A 132 7.11 3.44 -5.35
CA PHE A 132 5.95 2.64 -5.72
C PHE A 132 6.25 1.70 -6.88
N LEU A 133 6.83 2.19 -7.97
CA LEU A 133 7.18 1.40 -9.14
C LEU A 133 8.24 0.33 -8.82
N ALA A 134 9.18 0.60 -7.92
CA ALA A 134 10.14 -0.40 -7.48
C ALA A 134 9.47 -1.61 -6.79
N GLY A 135 8.36 -1.40 -6.08
CA GLY A 135 7.57 -2.49 -5.49
C GLY A 135 6.54 -3.10 -6.45
N PHE A 136 5.97 -2.28 -7.33
CA PHE A 136 4.90 -2.69 -8.25
C PHE A 136 5.41 -3.39 -9.50
N LEU A 137 6.58 -2.99 -9.99
CA LEU A 137 7.26 -3.46 -11.21
C LEU A 137 8.71 -3.88 -10.94
N PRO A 138 8.99 -4.82 -10.03
CA PRO A 138 10.29 -5.48 -10.04
C PRO A 138 10.47 -6.25 -11.37
N PRO A 139 11.66 -6.18 -11.99
CA PRO A 139 11.95 -6.96 -13.19
C PRO A 139 11.93 -8.46 -12.89
N LEU A 140 11.67 -9.29 -13.91
CA LEU A 140 11.82 -10.74 -13.77
C LEU A 140 13.31 -11.11 -13.79
N GLU A 141 13.67 -12.23 -13.16
CA GLU A 141 15.07 -12.68 -13.02
C GLU A 141 15.82 -12.72 -14.37
N ASN A 142 15.13 -13.12 -15.44
CA ASN A 142 15.68 -13.28 -16.77
C ASN A 142 15.59 -12.03 -17.67
N THR A 143 14.89 -10.97 -17.25
CA THR A 143 14.68 -9.75 -18.05
C THR A 143 15.26 -8.50 -17.39
N ASN A 144 15.94 -8.66 -16.25
CA ASN A 144 16.43 -7.55 -15.47
C ASN A 144 17.45 -6.70 -16.25
N PRO A 145 17.13 -5.42 -16.53
CA PRO A 145 18.01 -4.56 -17.33
C PRO A 145 19.26 -4.08 -16.57
N LEU A 146 19.28 -4.21 -15.24
CA LEU A 146 20.31 -3.64 -14.38
C LEU A 146 20.87 -4.68 -13.40
N PRO A 147 22.09 -4.47 -12.83
CA PRO A 147 22.70 -5.39 -11.86
C PRO A 147 22.06 -5.32 -10.46
N ILE A 148 20.84 -4.78 -10.37
CA ILE A 148 20.02 -4.69 -9.17
C ILE A 148 18.58 -5.06 -9.55
N PRO A 149 17.73 -5.58 -8.65
CA PRO A 149 16.35 -5.98 -8.95
C PRO A 149 15.43 -4.75 -9.08
N TRP A 150 15.79 -3.83 -9.98
CA TRP A 150 15.10 -2.58 -10.28
C TRP A 150 15.20 -2.30 -11.78
N GLN A 151 14.18 -1.66 -12.32
CA GLN A 151 14.14 -1.26 -13.71
C GLN A 151 13.76 0.22 -13.86
N PRO A 152 14.28 0.90 -14.89
CA PRO A 152 13.86 2.24 -15.22
C PRO A 152 12.41 2.20 -15.74
N ALA A 153 11.57 3.04 -15.16
CA ALA A 153 10.20 3.27 -15.59
C ALA A 153 9.98 4.77 -15.72
N ALA A 154 9.35 5.21 -16.81
CA ALA A 154 9.16 6.64 -17.06
C ALA A 154 8.08 7.21 -16.13
N ILE A 155 8.38 8.33 -15.48
CA ILE A 155 7.44 9.10 -14.66
C ILE A 155 7.31 10.47 -15.30
N ASN A 156 6.15 10.75 -15.85
CA ASN A 156 5.87 12.05 -16.44
C ASN A 156 5.52 13.05 -15.34
N THR A 157 5.96 14.29 -15.48
CA THR A 157 5.67 15.34 -14.51
C THR A 157 5.01 16.52 -15.19
N ILE A 158 4.03 17.10 -14.50
CA ILE A 158 3.39 18.34 -14.93
C ILE A 158 3.94 19.45 -14.03
N PRO A 159 4.53 20.52 -14.60
CA PRO A 159 4.99 21.67 -13.84
C PRO A 159 3.87 22.31 -13.01
N ARG A 160 4.20 22.83 -11.82
CA ARG A 160 3.22 23.37 -10.85
C ARG A 160 2.26 24.39 -11.48
N ASP A 161 2.79 25.27 -12.30
CA ASP A 161 2.08 26.36 -12.97
C ASP A 161 1.12 25.86 -14.06
N ARG A 162 1.33 24.64 -14.56
CA ARG A 162 0.49 23.99 -15.57
C ARG A 162 -0.39 22.88 -15.00
N ASP A 163 -0.22 22.53 -13.74
CA ASP A 163 -1.04 21.58 -12.99
C ASP A 163 -2.18 22.33 -12.26
N THR A 164 -2.95 23.08 -13.05
CA THR A 164 -4.09 23.88 -12.59
C THR A 164 -5.36 23.24 -13.12
N ASN A 165 -6.21 22.75 -12.20
CA ASN A 165 -7.60 22.40 -12.55
C ASN A 165 -8.34 23.60 -13.15
#